data_AF-A0A0P8AAU7-F1
#
_entry.id   AF-A0A0P8AAU7-F1
#
_cell.length_a   1.000
_cell.length_b   1.000
_cell.length_c   1.000
_cell.angle_alpha   90.00
_cell.angle_beta   90.00
_cell.angle_gamma   90.00
#
_symmetry.space_group_name_H-M   'P 1'
#
loop_
_entity.id
_entity.type
_entity.pdbx_description
1 polymer ?
#
loop_
_entity_poly.entity_id
_entity_poly.type
_entity_poly.pdbx_seq_one_letter_code
_entity_poly.pdbx_strand_id
1 'polypeptide(L)' 'MAEKKTSKRGFASMSPEKQREIASKGGQSVPAGKRSFAQNRELASQAGRKGGQTSQTPKRPDVP' A
#
# COMPACT_ATOMS: atom_id res chain seq x y z
N MET A 1 -14.26 16.63 16.12
CA MET A 1 -13.92 15.56 15.16
C MET A 1 -12.49 15.79 14.69
N ALA A 2 -11.55 14.92 15.05
CA ALA A 2 -10.14 15.11 14.70
C ALA A 2 -9.91 14.79 13.21
N GLU A 3 -9.74 15.84 12.41
CA GLU A 3 -9.50 15.73 10.97
C GLU A 3 -8.11 15.09 10.73
N LYS A 4 -8.10 13.84 10.26
CA LYS A 4 -6.87 13.13 9.90
C LYS A 4 -6.22 13.89 8.72
N LYS A 5 -5.31 14.83 8.99
CA LYS A 5 -4.40 15.37 7.95
C LYS A 5 -3.41 14.27 7.55
N THR A 6 -3.85 13.35 6.69
CA THR A 6 -2.92 12.65 5.82
C THR A 6 -2.19 13.75 5.03
N SER A 7 -0.86 13.76 5.07
CA SER A 7 -0.11 14.70 4.24
C SER A 7 -0.61 14.50 2.81
N LYS A 8 -0.92 15.56 2.05
CA LYS A 8 -1.43 15.47 0.66
C LYS A 8 -0.39 14.87 -0.33
N ARG A 9 0.62 14.16 0.18
CA ARG A 9 1.80 13.64 -0.48
C ARG A 9 1.95 12.15 -0.14
N GLY A 10 2.42 11.38 -1.11
CA GLY A 10 2.66 9.93 -0.97
C GLY A 10 1.57 9.06 -1.59
N PHE A 11 1.88 7.77 -1.73
CA PHE A 11 1.04 6.79 -2.43
C PHE A 11 -0.36 6.65 -1.81
N ALA A 12 -0.44 6.62 -0.48
CA ALA A 12 -1.69 6.48 0.25
C ALA A 12 -2.63 7.70 0.15
N SER A 13 -2.11 8.86 -0.27
CA SER A 13 -2.88 10.10 -0.40
C SER A 13 -3.41 10.34 -1.83
N MET A 14 -3.09 9.45 -2.78
CA MET A 14 -3.62 9.50 -4.15
C MET A 14 -5.05 8.93 -4.22
N SER A 15 -5.79 9.23 -5.29
CA SER A 15 -7.11 8.63 -5.52
C SER A 15 -7.02 7.09 -5.65
N PRO A 16 -8.06 6.34 -5.26
CA PRO A 16 -8.06 4.87 -5.32
C PRO A 16 -7.76 4.32 -6.71
N GLU A 17 -8.26 4.98 -7.75
CA GLU A 17 -8.00 4.62 -9.15
C GLU A 17 -6.53 4.81 -9.52
N LYS A 18 -5.95 5.97 -9.16
CA LYS A 18 -4.54 6.26 -9.45
C LYS A 18 -3.59 5.34 -8.68
N GLN A 19 -3.94 4.99 -7.44
CA GLN A 19 -3.19 3.98 -6.67
C GLN A 19 -3.20 2.62 -7.38
N ARG A 20 -4.38 2.16 -7.82
CA ARG A 20 -4.53 0.89 -8.54
C ARG A 20 -3.75 0.89 -9.85
N GLU A 21 -3.81 1.99 -10.61
CA GLU A 21 -3.11 2.12 -11.87
C GLU A 21 -1.59 2.04 -11.67
N ILE A 22 -1.04 2.78 -10.70
CA ILE A 22 0.40 2.76 -10.41
C ILE A 22 0.85 1.39 -9.88
N ALA A 23 0.07 0.77 -8.97
CA ALA A 23 0.35 -0.57 -8.48
C ALA A 23 0.31 -1.61 -9.62
N SER A 24 -0.68 -1.52 -10.51
CA SER A 24 -0.82 -2.40 -11.67
C SER A 24 0.37 -2.22 -12.63
N LYS A 25 0.75 -0.98 -12.95
CA LYS A 25 1.93 -0.66 -13.77
C LYS A 25 3.22 -1.21 -13.16
N GLY A 26 3.43 -1.04 -11.85
CA GLY A 26 4.60 -1.58 -11.15
C GLY A 26 4.69 -3.11 -11.23
N GLY A 27 3.56 -3.81 -11.13
CA GLY A 27 3.49 -5.26 -11.33
C GLY A 27 3.72 -5.67 -12.79
N GLN A 28 3.26 -4.86 -13.75
CA GLN A 28 3.40 -5.11 -15.18
C GLN A 28 4.84 -4.95 -15.68
N SER A 29 5.63 -4.04 -15.10
CA SER A 29 7.04 -3.79 -15.46
C SER A 29 7.95 -5.02 -15.30
N VAL A 30 7.54 -6.01 -14.51
CA VAL A 30 8.25 -7.28 -14.41
C VAL A 30 7.64 -8.27 -15.41
N PRO A 31 8.44 -8.97 -16.24
CA PRO A 31 7.92 -10.02 -17.13
C PRO A 31 7.18 -11.09 -16.35
N ALA A 32 6.11 -11.67 -16.88
CA ALA A 32 5.25 -12.63 -16.18
C ALA A 32 6.04 -13.80 -15.55
N GLY A 33 7.04 -14.32 -16.27
CA GLY A 33 7.92 -15.41 -15.79
C GLY A 33 8.89 -15.01 -14.66
N LYS A 34 9.12 -13.70 -14.44
CA LYS A 34 10.00 -13.18 -13.37
C LYS A 34 9.23 -12.42 -12.29
N ARG A 35 7.90 -12.35 -12.36
CA ARG A 35 7.06 -11.73 -11.33
C ARG A 35 7.06 -12.62 -10.08
N SER A 36 8.04 -12.46 -9.20
CA SER A 36 8.12 -13.21 -7.93
C SER A 36 6.81 -13.13 -7.12
N PHE A 37 6.13 -11.98 -7.16
CA PHE A 37 4.84 -11.78 -6.51
C PHE A 37 3.62 -12.37 -7.27
N ALA A 38 3.76 -12.72 -8.56
CA ALA A 38 2.69 -13.39 -9.31
C ALA A 38 2.78 -14.92 -9.27
N GLN A 39 3.98 -15.47 -9.01
CA GLN A 39 4.20 -16.91 -8.85
C GLN A 39 3.45 -17.48 -7.63
N ASN A 40 3.40 -16.72 -6.54
CA ASN A 40 2.65 -17.10 -5.34
C ASN A 40 1.79 -15.92 -4.86
N ARG A 41 0.51 -15.96 -5.26
CA ARG A 41 -0.51 -14.95 -4.91
C ARG A 41 -0.71 -14.80 -3.41
N GLU A 42 -0.58 -15.89 -2.67
CA GLU A 42 -0.80 -15.92 -1.22
C GLU A 42 0.34 -15.21 -0.48
N LEU A 43 1.59 -15.55 -0.81
CA LEU A 43 2.78 -14.90 -0.25
C LEU A 43 2.82 -13.40 -0.56
N ALA A 44 2.45 -13.02 -1.78
CA ALA A 44 2.34 -11.60 -2.16
C ALA A 44 1.27 -10.86 -1.35
N SER A 45 0.11 -11.49 -1.13
CA SER A 45 -0.96 -10.92 -0.31
C SER A 45 -0.54 -10.75 1.14
N GLN A 46 0.16 -11.75 1.71
CA GLN A 46 0.69 -11.71 3.06
C GLN A 46 1.77 -10.64 3.22
N ALA A 47 2.72 -10.54 2.28
CA ALA A 47 3.77 -9.52 2.27
C ALA A 47 3.17 -8.11 2.18
N GLY A 48 2.17 -7.90 1.31
CA GLY A 48 1.45 -6.63 1.19
C GLY A 48 0.72 -6.25 2.49
N ARG A 49 0.01 -7.20 3.11
CA ARG A 49 -0.63 -6.98 4.43
C ARG A 49 0.38 -6.61 5.49
N LYS A 50 1.50 -7.35 5.60
CA LYS A 50 2.55 -7.09 6.59
C LYS A 50 3.17 -5.70 6.42
N GLY A 51 3.49 -5.30 5.19
CA GLY A 51 4.02 -3.95 4.92
C GLY A 51 3.03 -2.83 5.26
N GLY A 52 1.74 -3.05 4.99
CA GLY A 52 0.66 -2.13 5.36
C GLY A 52 0.49 -1.99 6.87
N GLN A 53 0.60 -3.10 7.61
CA GLN A 53 0.53 -3.12 9.07
C GLN A 53 1.71 -2.39 9.73
N THR A 54 2.94 -2.56 9.23
CA THR A 54 4.11 -1.83 9.75
C THR A 54 4.01 -0.32 9.51
N SER A 55 3.33 0.09 8.43
CA SER A 55 3.15 1.49 8.07
C SER A 55 2.01 2.16 8.84
N GLN A 56 1.18 1.39 9.55
CA GLN A 56 0.17 1.92 10.45
C GLN A 56 0.85 2.35 11.75
N THR A 57 1.40 3.56 11.76
CA THR A 57 1.67 4.26 13.02
C THR A 57 0.37 4.26 13.83
N PRO A 58 0.36 3.74 15.09
CA PRO A 58 -0.81 3.84 15.93
C PRO A 58 -1.17 5.32 16.03
N LYS A 59 -2.43 5.64 15.75
CA LYS A 59 -3.01 6.94 16.06
C LYS A 59 -2.70 7.18 17.53
N ARG A 60 -1.80 8.12 17.81
CA ARG A 60 -1.43 8.52 19.18
C ARG A 60 -2.74 8.66 19.97
N PRO A 61 -2.92 7.96 21.11
CA PRO A 61 -4.07 8.22 21.94
C PRO A 61 -3.92 9.67 22.44
N ASP A 62 -4.94 10.48 22.19
CA ASP A 62 -5.02 11.85 22.66
C ASP A 62 -4.73 11.88 24.17
N VAL A 63 -3.67 12.60 24.55
CA VAL A 63 -3.38 12.92 25.96
C VAL A 63 -4.32 14.08 26.33
N PRO A 64 -5.01 14.02 27.49
CA PRO A 64 -6.06 14.98 27.88
C PRO A 64 -5.59 16.44 27.87
#